data_AF-A0A938TTY9-F1
#
_entry.id   AF-A0A938TTY9-F1
#
_cell.length_a   1.000
_cell.length_b   1.000
_cell.length_c   1.000
_cell.angle_alpha   90.00
_cell.angle_beta   90.00
_cell.angle_gamma   90.00
#
_symmetry.space_group_name_H-M   'P 1'
#
loop_
_entity.id
_entity.type
_entity.pdbx_description
1 polymer ?
#
loop_
_entity_poly.entity_id
_entity_poly.type
_entity_poly.pdbx_seq_one_letter_code
_entity_poly.pdbx_strand_id
1 'polypeptide(L)'
;MKPRLCKSGSARLCGLIILLLGSLSNASASLAALAAQYVGVGADVVSEVALTPDQRPDFNIKVTGLRSVPTAIQILSDTGGIWKVPYNGTNWVIGLTNYNNGAGDLYFSQYISNKFSLQVTYADGSTDQTDVTNPPPPSSSLKAAFLGVGPDVVSERALTPDSRADFNIQVSGLRSVPVAMRILSDTNGVWQTPFNGFNWVIALNNYNGGNGNLHFSQFASNTFKLQVNYADGTSDQTDVTSPTTNNAADVQRFLEQATFGATPALTAAVQASGIEAYINQQLNAPMRDYPNLAFWPTTRPATCIDDCQRDNYTYYQVQKHFFTNALTGQDQLRQRVAFGLSQILVTSQVDVPYPAWMRSYQQLLYRNAFGNFRQLLYDVTLHPTMGRFLDMLNSQCQRTSQTDVNVCRSGGSSLPNENYPREILQLFSIGTFELNDDGTRKLNNGNPIPTYDQKVIEELSRVFTGWILAPALPSADPNAAAGATVPNYRDPMVQRLDSQNREAYHDRGSKVLLRGLTLAAGRTSSQDLNDAIDNIAYHPNVAPYMSKLLIQQLVMSNPSPSYVARIVAAGAPIKLRRPSCFR
;
A
#
# COMPACT_ATOMS: atom_id res chain seq x y z
N MET A 1 37.60 -21.21 63.06
CA MET A 1 37.95 -22.64 62.94
C MET A 1 39.11 -22.78 61.97
N LYS A 2 40.31 -23.12 62.47
CA LYS A 2 41.44 -23.71 61.72
C LYS A 2 41.26 -25.25 61.73
N PRO A 3 42.06 -26.13 61.04
CA PRO A 3 43.45 -25.93 60.54
C PRO A 3 43.81 -26.57 59.15
N ARG A 4 44.81 -26.04 58.41
CA ARG A 4 46.23 -26.50 58.14
C ARG A 4 46.37 -27.56 57.01
N LEU A 5 47.45 -27.68 56.23
CA LEU A 5 48.93 -27.55 56.40
C LEU A 5 49.59 -26.88 55.15
N CYS A 6 50.63 -26.01 55.18
CA CYS A 6 52.09 -26.18 55.46
C CYS A 6 52.83 -27.19 54.54
N LYS A 7 54.04 -27.03 53.97
CA LYS A 7 55.13 -26.00 54.02
C LYS A 7 56.27 -26.37 53.01
N SER A 8 56.98 -25.35 52.49
CA SER A 8 58.44 -25.19 52.16
C SER A 8 59.45 -26.32 51.81
N GLY A 9 60.41 -26.01 50.92
CA GLY A 9 61.84 -26.41 50.95
C GLY A 9 62.58 -26.16 49.60
N SER A 10 63.43 -25.13 49.43
CA SER A 10 64.91 -25.05 49.69
C SER A 10 65.77 -25.93 48.74
N ALA A 11 66.55 -25.45 47.75
CA ALA A 11 67.74 -24.56 47.70
C ALA A 11 69.09 -25.33 47.53
N ARG A 12 70.00 -24.78 46.70
CA ARG A 12 71.49 -24.98 46.62
C ARG A 12 72.01 -26.23 45.88
N LEU A 13 73.16 -26.29 45.17
CA LEU A 13 74.22 -25.36 44.70
C LEU A 13 75.19 -26.17 43.78
N CYS A 14 76.03 -25.45 43.02
CA CYS A 14 77.45 -25.73 42.69
C CYS A 14 77.90 -26.50 41.41
N GLY A 15 78.87 -25.86 40.73
CA GLY A 15 79.97 -26.47 39.94
C GLY A 15 80.01 -26.05 38.46
N LEU A 16 80.55 -24.89 38.07
CA LEU A 16 81.97 -24.54 37.79
C LEU A 16 82.62 -25.33 36.63
N ILE A 17 82.97 -24.66 35.50
CA ILE A 17 84.32 -24.52 34.90
C ILE A 17 84.26 -23.99 33.45
N ILE A 18 85.26 -23.16 33.14
CA ILE A 18 85.59 -22.31 31.99
C ILE A 18 86.07 -23.12 30.76
N LEU A 19 85.74 -22.70 29.51
CA LEU A 19 86.72 -22.35 28.45
C LEU A 19 86.12 -21.88 27.10
N LEU A 20 86.87 -20.93 26.54
CA LEU A 20 86.85 -20.15 25.29
C LEU A 20 86.45 -20.78 23.92
N LEU A 21 86.11 -19.84 23.01
CA LEU A 21 86.25 -19.78 21.52
C LEU A 21 85.04 -20.14 20.62
N GLY A 22 84.35 -19.09 20.17
CA GLY A 22 84.17 -18.74 18.75
C GLY A 22 83.33 -19.62 17.82
N SER A 23 82.13 -19.13 17.46
CA SER A 23 81.60 -19.21 16.08
C SER A 23 80.43 -18.26 15.88
N LEU A 24 80.58 -17.32 14.93
CA LEU A 24 79.48 -16.62 14.29
C LEU A 24 78.54 -17.64 13.63
N SER A 25 77.23 -17.60 13.92
CA SER A 25 76.20 -17.89 12.89
C SER A 25 74.79 -17.52 13.38
N ASN A 26 74.10 -16.82 12.47
CA ASN A 26 72.66 -16.65 12.32
C ASN A 26 71.89 -15.91 13.43
N ALA A 27 71.80 -14.58 13.23
CA ALA A 27 70.62 -13.83 13.63
C ALA A 27 69.39 -14.45 12.95
N SER A 28 68.60 -15.20 13.72
CA SER A 28 67.22 -15.52 13.36
C SER A 28 66.44 -14.21 13.32
N ALA A 29 66.14 -13.70 12.13
CA ALA A 29 65.13 -12.67 11.98
C ALA A 29 63.83 -13.19 12.61
N SER A 30 63.33 -12.52 13.64
CA SER A 30 62.01 -12.81 14.18
C SER A 30 61.00 -12.56 13.06
N LEU A 31 60.34 -13.61 12.57
CA LEU A 31 59.18 -13.46 11.68
C LEU A 31 58.14 -12.60 12.44
N ALA A 32 57.72 -11.49 11.83
CA ALA A 32 56.66 -10.67 12.40
C ALA A 32 55.37 -11.52 12.51
N ALA A 33 54.67 -11.43 13.64
CA ALA A 33 53.39 -12.10 13.81
C ALA A 33 52.36 -11.55 12.81
N LEU A 34 51.49 -12.44 12.29
CA LEU A 34 50.39 -12.04 11.41
C LEU A 34 49.54 -10.97 12.10
N ALA A 35 49.32 -9.85 11.42
CA ALA A 35 48.46 -8.77 11.88
C ALA A 35 47.50 -8.36 10.76
N ALA A 36 46.29 -7.98 11.15
CA ALA A 36 45.25 -7.51 10.24
C ALA A 36 44.64 -6.21 10.77
N GLN A 37 44.44 -5.24 9.87
CA GLN A 37 43.81 -3.96 10.17
C GLN A 37 42.63 -3.76 9.23
N TYR A 38 41.45 -3.53 9.80
CA TYR A 38 40.29 -3.11 9.02
C TYR A 38 40.52 -1.66 8.54
N VAL A 39 40.52 -1.46 7.23
CA VAL A 39 40.84 -0.18 6.59
C VAL A 39 39.55 0.60 6.29
N GLY A 40 38.42 -0.08 6.14
CA GLY A 40 37.13 0.52 5.83
C GLY A 40 36.44 -0.18 4.67
N VAL A 41 35.46 0.52 4.10
CA VAL A 41 34.84 0.15 2.82
C VAL A 41 35.69 0.74 1.68
N GLY A 42 36.14 -0.10 0.75
CA GLY A 42 37.13 0.23 -0.28
C GLY A 42 36.58 0.15 -1.71
N ALA A 43 37.47 -0.16 -2.66
CA ALA A 43 37.10 -0.44 -4.04
C ALA A 43 36.17 -1.65 -4.16
N ASP A 44 35.32 -1.63 -5.17
CA ASP A 44 34.54 -2.78 -5.62
C ASP A 44 35.45 -3.68 -6.48
N VAL A 45 35.87 -4.80 -5.92
CA VAL A 45 36.88 -5.71 -6.47
C VAL A 45 36.28 -7.10 -6.70
N VAL A 46 35.35 -7.53 -5.86
CA VAL A 46 34.73 -8.86 -5.92
C VAL A 46 33.21 -8.80 -5.86
N SER A 47 32.58 -9.85 -6.35
CA SER A 47 31.19 -10.19 -6.05
C SER A 47 31.17 -11.31 -5.02
N GLU A 48 29.98 -11.66 -4.52
CA GLU A 48 29.84 -12.79 -3.57
C GLU A 48 30.48 -14.10 -4.07
N VAL A 49 30.49 -14.35 -5.39
CA VAL A 49 30.90 -15.65 -5.96
C VAL A 49 32.00 -15.57 -7.02
N ALA A 50 32.54 -14.39 -7.32
CA ALA A 50 33.55 -14.21 -8.36
C ALA A 50 34.51 -13.05 -8.08
N LEU A 51 35.75 -13.15 -8.60
CA LEU A 51 36.79 -12.10 -8.57
C LEU A 51 36.52 -10.99 -9.62
N THR A 52 35.29 -10.52 -9.68
CA THR A 52 34.85 -9.45 -10.58
C THR A 52 33.94 -8.48 -9.83
N PRO A 53 34.08 -7.16 -10.03
CA PRO A 53 33.25 -6.14 -9.37
C PRO A 53 31.74 -6.31 -9.61
N ASP A 54 30.88 -5.95 -8.64
CA ASP A 54 29.42 -6.09 -8.70
C ASP A 54 28.62 -4.79 -8.48
N GLN A 55 29.30 -3.64 -8.54
CA GLN A 55 28.82 -2.29 -8.23
C GLN A 55 28.51 -2.06 -6.74
N ARG A 56 28.98 -2.93 -5.83
CA ARG A 56 28.91 -2.72 -4.39
C ARG A 56 30.33 -2.63 -3.81
N PRO A 57 30.66 -1.57 -3.06
CA PRO A 57 31.97 -1.46 -2.42
C PRO A 57 32.25 -2.62 -1.45
N ASP A 58 33.47 -3.13 -1.43
CA ASP A 58 33.88 -4.24 -0.55
C ASP A 58 34.45 -3.77 0.79
N PHE A 59 34.38 -4.61 1.81
CA PHE A 59 35.22 -4.44 3.00
C PHE A 59 36.69 -4.67 2.67
N ASN A 60 37.56 -3.81 3.21
CA ASN A 60 39.01 -3.89 3.02
C ASN A 60 39.72 -4.18 4.35
N ILE A 61 40.48 -5.28 4.38
CA ILE A 61 41.44 -5.59 5.44
C ILE A 61 42.85 -5.55 4.86
N LYS A 62 43.73 -4.76 5.49
CA LYS A 62 45.16 -4.80 5.21
C LYS A 62 45.83 -5.80 6.13
N VAL A 63 46.59 -6.73 5.55
CA VAL A 63 47.33 -7.77 6.27
C VAL A 63 48.83 -7.53 6.20
N THR A 64 49.53 -7.79 7.29
CA THR A 64 50.99 -7.72 7.40
C THR A 64 51.51 -8.92 8.21
N GLY A 65 52.81 -9.22 8.11
CA GLY A 65 53.43 -10.34 8.82
C GLY A 65 53.18 -11.71 8.17
N LEU A 66 52.87 -11.74 6.87
CA LEU A 66 52.75 -13.00 6.13
C LEU A 66 54.10 -13.70 5.99
N ARG A 67 54.15 -15.01 6.27
CA ARG A 67 55.40 -15.80 6.22
C ARG A 67 55.85 -16.14 4.79
N SER A 68 54.89 -16.38 3.90
CA SER A 68 55.09 -16.65 2.48
C SER A 68 53.77 -16.40 1.72
N VAL A 69 53.73 -16.68 0.42
CA VAL A 69 52.48 -16.65 -0.36
C VAL A 69 51.46 -17.63 0.24
N PRO A 70 50.27 -17.18 0.65
CA PRO A 70 49.22 -18.06 1.14
C PRO A 70 48.69 -18.95 0.02
N THR A 71 48.39 -20.20 0.34
CA THR A 71 47.65 -21.12 -0.53
C THR A 71 46.14 -21.02 -0.32
N ALA A 72 45.71 -20.61 0.87
CA ALA A 72 44.32 -20.29 1.15
C ALA A 72 44.17 -19.22 2.23
N ILE A 73 43.09 -18.44 2.15
CA ILE A 73 42.68 -17.49 3.19
C ILE A 73 41.21 -17.69 3.48
N GLN A 74 40.85 -17.64 4.77
CA GLN A 74 39.48 -17.68 5.24
C GLN A 74 39.21 -16.49 6.15
N ILE A 75 38.07 -15.82 5.95
CA ILE A 75 37.54 -14.81 6.86
C ILE A 75 36.24 -15.37 7.45
N LEU A 76 36.07 -15.25 8.76
CA LEU A 76 34.86 -15.61 9.48
C LEU A 76 34.30 -14.37 10.18
N SER A 77 33.00 -14.15 10.14
CA SER A 77 32.33 -13.18 10.99
C SER A 77 31.74 -13.83 12.23
N ASP A 78 31.61 -13.07 13.32
CA ASP A 78 30.92 -13.52 14.54
C ASP A 78 29.40 -13.73 14.35
N THR A 79 28.85 -13.29 13.23
CA THR A 79 27.43 -13.45 12.83
C THR A 79 27.20 -14.48 11.73
N GLY A 80 28.22 -15.27 11.37
CA GLY A 80 28.07 -16.44 10.50
C GLY A 80 28.44 -16.23 9.03
N GLY A 81 29.02 -15.09 8.66
CA GLY A 81 29.58 -14.86 7.34
C GLY A 81 30.90 -15.62 7.15
N ILE A 82 31.10 -16.24 5.99
CA ILE A 82 32.31 -17.03 5.68
C ILE A 82 32.78 -16.67 4.27
N TRP A 83 34.04 -16.25 4.16
CA TRP A 83 34.71 -15.99 2.89
C TRP A 83 35.95 -16.84 2.74
N LYS A 84 36.25 -17.27 1.50
CA LYS A 84 37.42 -18.09 1.17
C LYS A 84 38.05 -17.69 -0.16
N VAL A 85 39.37 -17.85 -0.21
CA VAL A 85 40.14 -17.97 -1.45
C VAL A 85 41.12 -19.15 -1.30
N PRO A 86 41.24 -20.06 -2.28
CA PRO A 86 40.45 -20.13 -3.52
C PRO A 86 38.96 -20.40 -3.25
N TYR A 87 38.10 -19.95 -4.16
CA TYR A 87 36.65 -20.16 -4.10
C TYR A 87 36.34 -21.66 -4.09
N ASN A 88 35.47 -22.09 -3.19
CA ASN A 88 35.13 -23.50 -3.00
C ASN A 88 33.73 -23.88 -3.51
N GLY A 89 33.04 -22.97 -4.21
CA GLY A 89 31.68 -23.20 -4.71
C GLY A 89 30.56 -23.01 -3.67
N THR A 90 30.87 -22.60 -2.44
CA THR A 90 29.87 -22.50 -1.36
C THR A 90 30.03 -21.25 -0.49
N ASN A 91 31.26 -20.85 -0.15
CA ASN A 91 31.54 -19.67 0.66
C ASN A 91 31.92 -18.49 -0.21
N TRP A 92 31.68 -17.26 0.26
CA TRP A 92 31.91 -16.06 -0.52
C TRP A 92 33.38 -15.83 -0.86
N VAL A 93 33.67 -15.11 -1.93
CA VAL A 93 35.04 -14.93 -2.45
C VAL A 93 35.81 -13.83 -1.71
N ILE A 94 37.13 -14.01 -1.57
CA ILE A 94 38.07 -12.97 -1.14
C ILE A 94 38.94 -12.55 -2.33
N GLY A 95 38.94 -11.26 -2.63
CA GLY A 95 39.86 -10.63 -3.57
C GLY A 95 41.18 -10.28 -2.90
N LEU A 96 42.30 -10.60 -3.57
CA LEU A 96 43.64 -10.23 -3.12
C LEU A 96 44.24 -9.20 -4.07
N THR A 97 44.68 -8.06 -3.54
CA THR A 97 45.43 -7.07 -4.32
C THR A 97 46.67 -6.57 -3.56
N ASN A 98 47.58 -5.90 -4.27
CA ASN A 98 48.80 -5.30 -3.72
C ASN A 98 49.67 -6.24 -2.85
N TYR A 99 49.76 -7.49 -3.26
CA TYR A 99 50.51 -8.51 -2.51
C TYR A 99 52.02 -8.40 -2.74
N ASN A 100 52.81 -8.28 -1.67
CA ASN A 100 54.28 -8.31 -1.70
C ASN A 100 54.85 -9.00 -0.45
N ASN A 101 56.17 -9.25 -0.41
CA ASN A 101 56.94 -9.95 0.65
C ASN A 101 56.52 -9.55 2.09
N GLY A 102 55.44 -10.16 2.61
CA GLY A 102 54.95 -9.99 3.98
C GLY A 102 53.66 -9.18 4.16
N ALA A 103 53.01 -8.66 3.10
CA ALA A 103 51.77 -7.88 3.22
C ALA A 103 50.83 -8.01 1.99
N GLY A 104 49.56 -7.66 2.17
CA GLY A 104 48.56 -7.61 1.11
C GLY A 104 47.25 -6.92 1.54
N ASP A 105 46.40 -6.60 0.57
CA ASP A 105 45.06 -6.07 0.80
C ASP A 105 44.00 -7.14 0.44
N LEU A 106 43.04 -7.35 1.35
CA LEU A 106 41.94 -8.30 1.22
C LEU A 106 40.63 -7.54 1.00
N TYR A 107 39.93 -7.83 -0.09
CA TYR A 107 38.62 -7.29 -0.43
C TYR A 107 37.55 -8.38 -0.36
N PHE A 108 36.44 -8.13 0.33
CA PHE A 108 35.38 -9.11 0.50
C PHE A 108 34.03 -8.43 0.73
N SER A 109 32.95 -9.07 0.25
CA SER A 109 31.61 -8.49 0.29
C SER A 109 31.15 -8.19 1.72
N GLN A 110 30.45 -7.07 1.89
CA GLN A 110 30.01 -6.58 3.19
C GLN A 110 29.05 -7.55 3.90
N TYR A 111 29.08 -7.58 5.24
CA TYR A 111 28.19 -8.41 6.06
C TYR A 111 27.87 -7.76 7.40
N ILE A 112 26.80 -8.23 8.03
CA ILE A 112 26.30 -7.72 9.31
C ILE A 112 27.18 -8.17 10.50
N SER A 113 28.43 -7.71 10.56
CA SER A 113 29.37 -7.98 11.65
C SER A 113 30.40 -6.86 11.81
N ASN A 114 30.87 -6.68 13.04
CA ASN A 114 31.99 -5.81 13.36
C ASN A 114 33.23 -6.57 13.87
N LYS A 115 33.21 -7.91 13.82
CA LYS A 115 34.30 -8.77 14.31
C LYS A 115 34.55 -9.88 13.31
N PHE A 116 35.78 -9.91 12.80
CA PHE A 116 36.21 -10.90 11.85
C PHE A 116 37.42 -11.65 12.39
N SER A 117 37.50 -12.94 12.07
CA SER A 117 38.67 -13.77 12.32
C SER A 117 39.27 -14.17 10.97
N LEU A 118 40.52 -13.83 10.78
CA LEU A 118 41.30 -14.13 9.58
C LEU A 118 42.17 -15.36 9.84
N GLN A 119 42.08 -16.36 8.97
CA GLN A 119 42.99 -17.50 8.92
C GLN A 119 43.72 -17.53 7.59
N VAL A 120 45.05 -17.62 7.63
CA VAL A 120 45.93 -17.73 6.47
C VAL A 120 46.59 -19.11 6.49
N THR A 121 46.53 -19.84 5.38
CA THR A 121 47.15 -21.17 5.20
C THR A 121 48.28 -21.07 4.18
N TYR A 122 49.43 -21.70 4.47
CA TYR A 122 50.61 -21.69 3.61
C TYR A 122 50.86 -23.04 2.93
N ALA A 123 51.80 -23.08 1.99
CA ALA A 123 52.11 -24.28 1.19
C ALA A 123 52.66 -25.46 2.02
N ASP A 124 53.25 -25.19 3.18
CA ASP A 124 53.70 -26.20 4.14
C ASP A 124 52.56 -26.79 5.00
N GLY A 125 51.32 -26.33 4.79
CA GLY A 125 50.13 -26.74 5.54
C GLY A 125 49.96 -26.04 6.90
N SER A 126 50.90 -25.18 7.30
CA SER A 126 50.78 -24.41 8.53
C SER A 126 49.78 -23.25 8.36
N THR A 127 49.20 -22.80 9.48
CA THR A 127 48.23 -21.70 9.49
C THR A 127 48.60 -20.62 10.50
N ASP A 128 48.39 -19.36 10.13
CA ASP A 128 48.40 -18.22 11.06
C ASP A 128 46.98 -17.66 11.18
N GLN A 129 46.65 -17.09 12.35
CA GLN A 129 45.35 -16.50 12.61
C GLN A 129 45.49 -15.16 13.33
N THR A 130 44.58 -14.24 13.05
CA THR A 130 44.42 -12.98 13.77
C THR A 130 42.98 -12.53 13.72
N ASP A 131 42.52 -11.88 14.78
CA ASP A 131 41.22 -11.22 14.78
C ASP A 131 41.37 -9.77 14.29
N VAL A 132 40.31 -9.25 13.68
CA VAL A 132 40.20 -7.88 13.25
C VAL A 132 38.80 -7.36 13.53
N THR A 133 38.72 -6.24 14.22
CA THR A 133 37.44 -5.60 14.53
C THR A 133 37.23 -4.40 13.62
N ASN A 134 36.08 -4.33 12.96
CA ASN A 134 35.55 -3.06 12.47
C ASN A 134 35.17 -2.22 13.70
N PRO A 135 35.78 -1.06 13.95
CA PRO A 135 35.41 -0.23 15.09
C PRO A 135 33.90 0.06 15.04
N PRO A 136 33.17 0.02 16.17
CA PRO A 136 31.78 0.47 16.19
C PRO A 136 31.72 1.90 15.62
N PRO A 137 30.68 2.24 14.82
CA PRO A 137 30.52 3.59 14.31
C PRO A 137 30.57 4.58 15.48
N PRO A 138 31.12 5.79 15.30
CA PRO A 138 31.07 6.82 16.32
C PRO A 138 29.64 6.99 16.82
N SER A 139 29.44 7.15 18.13
CA SER A 139 28.12 7.46 18.68
C SER A 139 27.56 8.69 17.97
N SER A 140 26.37 8.55 17.37
CA SER A 140 25.77 9.65 16.61
C SER A 140 25.52 10.85 17.50
N SER A 141 26.03 12.01 17.08
CA SER A 141 25.73 13.32 17.66
C SER A 141 24.58 14.03 16.93
N LEU A 142 23.91 13.35 15.99
CA LEU A 142 22.92 13.95 15.11
C LEU A 142 21.73 14.48 15.90
N LYS A 143 21.48 15.79 15.75
CA LYS A 143 20.29 16.47 16.26
C LYS A 143 19.59 17.18 15.12
N ALA A 144 18.28 17.22 15.19
CA ALA A 144 17.45 17.91 14.22
C ALA A 144 16.35 18.71 14.93
N ALA A 145 16.14 19.94 14.49
CA ALA A 145 15.13 20.84 15.02
C ALA A 145 14.24 21.33 13.87
N PHE A 146 12.93 21.13 14.01
CA PHE A 146 11.97 21.65 13.04
C PHE A 146 11.81 23.15 13.24
N LEU A 147 12.10 23.92 12.18
CA LEU A 147 12.02 25.38 12.20
C LEU A 147 10.71 25.93 11.61
N GLY A 148 9.81 25.06 11.15
CA GLY A 148 8.58 25.46 10.48
C GLY A 148 8.73 25.57 8.97
N VAL A 149 7.96 26.48 8.39
CA VAL A 149 7.96 26.77 6.95
C VAL A 149 9.07 27.79 6.64
N GLY A 150 9.92 27.47 5.66
CA GLY A 150 11.06 28.27 5.21
C GLY A 150 10.90 28.76 3.76
N PRO A 151 12.01 29.14 3.09
CA PRO A 151 11.98 29.50 1.68
C PRO A 151 11.56 28.32 0.80
N ASP A 152 10.97 28.64 -0.35
CA ASP A 152 10.69 27.71 -1.44
C ASP A 152 11.99 27.42 -2.20
N VAL A 153 12.50 26.20 -2.07
CA VAL A 153 13.79 25.73 -2.57
C VAL A 153 13.62 24.49 -3.45
N VAL A 154 12.65 23.63 -3.14
CA VAL A 154 12.41 22.37 -3.83
C VAL A 154 10.97 22.26 -4.31
N SER A 155 10.77 21.40 -5.30
CA SER A 155 9.47 20.85 -5.67
C SER A 155 9.40 19.40 -5.19
N GLU A 156 8.22 18.77 -5.31
CA GLU A 156 8.06 17.35 -5.02
C GLU A 156 9.10 16.46 -5.72
N ARG A 157 9.66 16.86 -6.87
CA ARG A 157 10.49 15.99 -7.73
C ARG A 157 11.84 16.59 -8.15
N ALA A 158 12.15 17.82 -7.76
CA ALA A 158 13.35 18.49 -8.21
C ALA A 158 13.88 19.49 -7.17
N LEU A 159 15.18 19.75 -7.22
CA LEU A 159 15.86 20.80 -6.45
C LEU A 159 15.64 22.19 -7.06
N THR A 160 14.38 22.51 -7.37
CA THR A 160 13.95 23.78 -7.95
C THR A 160 12.65 24.24 -7.29
N PRO A 161 12.50 25.54 -6.98
CA PRO A 161 11.30 26.10 -6.36
C PRO A 161 10.01 25.83 -7.17
N ASP A 162 8.86 25.65 -6.49
CA ASP A 162 7.54 25.39 -7.12
C ASP A 162 6.42 26.39 -6.75
N SER A 163 6.81 27.55 -6.22
CA SER A 163 5.94 28.58 -5.65
C SER A 163 5.20 28.13 -4.38
N ARG A 164 5.65 27.07 -3.71
CA ARG A 164 5.19 26.67 -2.38
C ARG A 164 6.36 26.63 -1.42
N ALA A 165 6.18 27.27 -0.28
CA ALA A 165 7.22 27.28 0.75
C ALA A 165 7.51 25.86 1.26
N ASP A 166 8.75 25.56 1.63
CA ASP A 166 9.15 24.23 2.10
C ASP A 166 9.16 24.14 3.63
N PHE A 167 9.06 22.92 4.17
CA PHE A 167 9.48 22.69 5.54
C PHE A 167 10.98 22.82 5.69
N ASN A 168 11.41 23.31 6.86
CA ASN A 168 12.81 23.52 7.19
C ASN A 168 13.17 22.77 8.48
N ILE A 169 14.13 21.85 8.38
CA ILE A 169 14.77 21.21 9.53
C ILE A 169 16.22 21.68 9.61
N GLN A 170 16.59 22.29 10.73
CA GLN A 170 17.99 22.53 11.03
C GLN A 170 18.62 21.25 11.59
N VAL A 171 19.71 20.81 10.98
CA VAL A 171 20.49 19.65 11.42
C VAL A 171 21.83 20.09 11.98
N SER A 172 22.28 19.39 13.01
CA SER A 172 23.60 19.57 13.64
C SER A 172 24.19 18.23 14.06
N GLY A 173 25.52 18.18 14.18
CA GLY A 173 26.23 16.96 14.55
C GLY A 173 26.38 15.94 13.41
N LEU A 174 26.32 16.40 12.15
CA LEU A 174 26.68 15.59 10.98
C LEU A 174 28.18 15.23 11.04
N ARG A 175 28.53 13.99 10.70
CA ARG A 175 29.92 13.50 10.75
C ARG A 175 30.76 13.88 9.53
N SER A 176 30.13 13.96 8.37
CA SER A 176 30.73 14.34 7.09
C SER A 176 29.64 14.72 6.08
N VAL A 177 30.01 14.97 4.82
CA VAL A 177 29.02 15.24 3.75
C VAL A 177 28.12 14.01 3.59
N PRO A 178 26.79 14.14 3.76
CA PRO A 178 25.88 13.02 3.53
C PRO A 178 25.91 12.56 2.07
N VAL A 179 25.92 11.25 1.84
CA VAL A 179 25.74 10.67 0.49
C VAL A 179 24.28 10.37 0.18
N ALA A 180 23.46 10.17 1.21
CA ALA A 180 22.02 10.10 1.10
C ALA A 180 21.35 10.54 2.38
N MET A 181 20.15 11.08 2.28
CA MET A 181 19.28 11.36 3.43
C MET A 181 17.87 10.94 3.13
N ARG A 182 17.14 10.53 4.17
CA ARG A 182 15.74 10.16 4.11
C ARG A 182 14.98 10.78 5.27
N ILE A 183 13.83 11.37 4.98
CA ILE A 183 12.89 11.86 5.97
C ILE A 183 11.62 11.02 5.85
N LEU A 184 11.10 10.52 6.96
CA LEU A 184 9.82 9.81 7.04
C LEU A 184 8.89 10.57 7.97
N SER A 185 7.62 10.76 7.61
CA SER A 185 6.61 11.26 8.55
C SER A 185 5.85 10.13 9.26
N ASP A 186 5.17 10.46 10.35
CA ASP A 186 4.18 9.59 11.03
C ASP A 186 2.96 9.27 10.16
N THR A 187 2.79 9.96 9.05
CA THR A 187 1.67 9.90 8.11
C THR A 187 2.06 9.35 6.73
N ASN A 188 3.18 8.63 6.64
CA ASN A 188 3.69 7.96 5.43
C ASN A 188 4.22 8.88 4.31
N GLY A 189 4.51 10.14 4.60
CA GLY A 189 5.31 10.99 3.74
C GLY A 189 6.76 10.50 3.71
N VAL A 190 7.34 10.41 2.52
CA VAL A 190 8.73 9.96 2.33
C VAL A 190 9.45 10.92 1.40
N TRP A 191 10.54 11.49 1.92
CA TRP A 191 11.47 12.30 1.15
C TRP A 191 12.84 11.66 1.17
N GLN A 192 13.59 11.85 0.09
CA GLN A 192 14.91 11.28 -0.08
C GLN A 192 15.77 12.14 -1.00
N THR A 193 17.07 12.17 -0.69
CA THR A 193 18.12 12.62 -1.61
C THR A 193 19.25 11.59 -1.62
N PRO A 194 19.85 11.25 -2.78
CA PRO A 194 19.46 11.68 -4.13
C PRO A 194 18.05 11.22 -4.51
N PHE A 195 17.42 11.94 -5.45
CA PHE A 195 16.08 11.60 -5.94
C PHE A 195 16.08 10.22 -6.60
N ASN A 196 15.13 9.37 -6.23
CA ASN A 196 15.03 7.99 -6.70
C ASN A 196 13.92 7.77 -7.74
N GLY A 197 13.32 8.84 -8.28
CA GLY A 197 12.18 8.76 -9.21
C GLY A 197 10.81 8.64 -8.54
N PHE A 198 10.75 8.32 -7.24
CA PHE A 198 9.52 7.97 -6.54
C PHE A 198 9.23 8.86 -5.31
N ASN A 199 10.17 8.93 -4.36
CA ASN A 199 10.07 9.71 -3.13
C ASN A 199 10.30 11.20 -3.40
N TRP A 200 9.76 12.07 -2.55
CA TRP A 200 9.94 13.51 -2.70
C TRP A 200 11.37 13.97 -2.41
N VAL A 201 11.79 15.11 -2.93
CA VAL A 201 13.19 15.54 -2.85
C VAL A 201 13.51 16.25 -1.53
N ILE A 202 14.74 16.08 -1.05
CA ILE A 202 15.34 16.86 0.05
C ILE A 202 16.48 17.71 -0.51
N ALA A 203 16.48 19.01 -0.24
CA ALA A 203 17.65 19.88 -0.43
C ALA A 203 18.41 20.07 0.88
N LEU A 204 19.74 20.08 0.80
CA LEU A 204 20.63 20.46 1.90
C LEU A 204 21.30 21.80 1.56
N ASN A 205 20.96 22.83 2.32
CA ASN A 205 21.48 24.18 2.16
C ASN A 205 22.32 24.56 3.39
N ASN A 206 23.20 25.55 3.21
CA ASN A 206 24.05 26.10 4.28
C ASN A 206 24.87 25.04 5.04
N TYR A 207 25.28 23.97 4.34
CA TYR A 207 26.11 22.93 4.93
C TYR A 207 27.52 23.46 5.24
N ASN A 208 27.98 23.27 6.48
CA ASN A 208 29.26 23.81 6.95
C ASN A 208 30.17 22.76 7.62
N GLY A 209 30.05 21.49 7.23
CA GLY A 209 30.91 20.41 7.74
C GLY A 209 30.37 19.68 8.96
N GLY A 210 29.32 20.21 9.59
CA GLY A 210 28.66 19.56 10.74
C GLY A 210 27.20 19.99 10.97
N ASN A 211 26.77 21.10 10.36
CA ASN A 211 25.41 21.60 10.42
C ASN A 211 24.88 21.91 9.02
N GLY A 212 23.58 22.04 8.88
CA GLY A 212 22.92 22.47 7.64
C GLY A 212 21.42 22.64 7.83
N ASN A 213 20.74 23.07 6.77
CA ASN A 213 19.28 23.18 6.72
C ASN A 213 18.75 22.22 5.65
N LEU A 214 17.78 21.40 6.03
CA LEU A 214 17.06 20.51 5.13
C LEU A 214 15.76 21.18 4.71
N HIS A 215 15.59 21.38 3.40
CA HIS A 215 14.36 21.88 2.80
C HIS A 215 13.64 20.76 2.05
N PHE A 216 12.35 20.60 2.30
CA PHE A 216 11.54 19.55 1.70
C PHE A 216 10.06 19.95 1.67
N SER A 217 9.35 19.51 0.63
CA SER A 217 7.95 19.90 0.42
C SER A 217 7.06 19.53 1.60
N GLN A 218 6.13 20.43 1.93
CA GLN A 218 5.24 20.28 3.08
C GLN A 218 4.34 19.04 2.98
N PHE A 219 4.02 18.44 4.13
CA PHE A 219 3.12 17.30 4.24
C PHE A 219 2.51 17.24 5.65
N ALA A 220 1.27 16.78 5.76
CA ALA A 220 0.59 16.69 7.05
C ALA A 220 1.33 15.70 7.95
N SER A 221 1.96 16.13 9.04
CA SER A 221 2.82 15.32 9.90
C SER A 221 3.01 15.97 11.26
N ASN A 222 3.03 15.18 12.34
CA ASN A 222 3.38 15.67 13.68
C ASN A 222 4.83 15.37 14.04
N THR A 223 5.40 14.32 13.45
CA THR A 223 6.78 13.92 13.71
C THR A 223 7.45 13.46 12.43
N PHE A 224 8.74 13.74 12.31
CA PHE A 224 9.59 13.22 11.27
C PHE A 224 10.69 12.37 11.86
N LYS A 225 11.12 11.35 11.12
CA LYS A 225 12.34 10.62 11.38
C LYS A 225 13.35 10.91 10.29
N LEU A 226 14.48 11.49 10.68
CA LEU A 226 15.59 11.78 9.78
C LEU A 226 16.60 10.62 9.84
N GLN A 227 16.98 10.12 8.67
CA GLN A 227 18.11 9.20 8.47
C GLN A 227 19.14 9.87 7.56
N VAL A 228 20.41 9.80 7.94
CA VAL A 228 21.55 10.34 7.20
C VAL A 228 22.55 9.21 6.95
N ASN A 229 22.91 8.97 5.69
CA ASN A 229 23.89 7.97 5.29
C ASN A 229 25.17 8.66 4.81
N TYR A 230 26.32 8.08 5.17
CA TYR A 230 27.64 8.60 4.85
C TYR A 230 28.41 7.69 3.89
N ALA A 231 29.46 8.23 3.26
CA ALA A 231 30.27 7.52 2.28
C ALA A 231 31.03 6.32 2.87
N ASP A 232 31.27 6.33 4.18
CA ASP A 232 31.91 5.22 4.93
C ASP A 232 30.97 4.02 5.16
N GLY A 233 29.76 4.05 4.61
CA GLY A 233 28.75 3.00 4.72
C GLY A 233 27.91 3.06 6.01
N THR A 234 28.19 4.01 6.90
CA THR A 234 27.47 4.14 8.18
C THR A 234 26.28 5.10 8.06
N SER A 235 25.35 5.04 9.03
CA SER A 235 24.19 5.94 9.07
C SER A 235 23.84 6.41 10.47
N ASP A 236 23.33 7.65 10.56
CA ASP A 236 22.82 8.27 11.77
C ASP A 236 21.31 8.50 11.64
N GLN A 237 20.58 8.48 12.77
CA GLN A 237 19.14 8.74 12.78
C GLN A 237 18.72 9.59 13.99
N THR A 238 17.68 10.39 13.83
CA THR A 238 17.09 11.19 14.91
C THR A 238 15.62 11.48 14.64
N ASP A 239 14.83 11.64 15.71
CA ASP A 239 13.42 12.03 15.63
C ASP A 239 13.29 13.56 15.69
N VAL A 240 12.31 14.09 14.98
CA VAL A 240 12.05 15.51 14.83
C VAL A 240 10.57 15.76 15.12
N THR A 241 10.28 16.39 16.26
CA THR A 241 8.91 16.81 16.59
C THR A 241 8.60 18.13 15.88
N SER A 242 7.54 18.15 15.08
CA SER A 242 6.96 19.39 14.55
C SER A 242 6.03 19.96 15.63
N PRO A 243 6.31 21.13 16.23
CA PRO A 243 5.33 21.76 17.10
C PRO A 243 4.09 22.09 16.26
N THR A 244 2.99 21.43 16.58
CA THR A 244 1.69 21.49 15.90
C THR A 244 1.29 22.93 15.55
N THR A 245 1.45 23.30 14.30
CA THR A 245 0.53 24.22 13.64
C THR A 245 0.16 23.61 12.30
N ASN A 246 -0.88 22.78 12.30
CA ASN A 246 -1.62 22.59 11.05
C ASN A 246 -2.11 23.99 10.68
N ASN A 247 -1.51 24.58 9.63
CA ASN A 247 -1.87 25.92 9.17
C ASN A 247 -3.39 25.97 9.01
N ALA A 248 -4.03 27.03 9.52
CA ALA A 248 -5.48 27.19 9.46
C ALA A 248 -6.03 26.98 8.05
N ALA A 249 -5.29 27.45 7.04
CA ALA A 249 -5.64 27.30 5.63
C ALA A 249 -5.65 25.83 5.18
N ASP A 250 -4.70 25.00 5.65
CA ASP A 250 -4.64 23.59 5.29
C ASP A 250 -5.74 22.79 5.99
N VAL A 251 -6.03 23.09 7.25
CA VAL A 251 -7.15 22.47 7.97
C VAL A 251 -8.48 22.85 7.32
N GLN A 252 -8.65 24.12 6.96
CA GLN A 252 -9.86 24.56 6.29
C GLN A 252 -10.03 23.85 4.92
N ARG A 253 -8.98 23.83 4.08
CA ARG A 253 -9.01 23.10 2.80
C ARG A 253 -9.35 21.63 2.98
N PHE A 254 -8.74 20.97 3.97
CA PHE A 254 -9.04 19.58 4.30
C PHE A 254 -10.51 19.40 4.71
N LEU A 255 -11.04 20.28 5.57
CA LEU A 255 -12.44 20.22 6.00
C LEU A 255 -13.41 20.48 4.86
N GLU A 256 -13.10 21.38 3.92
CA GLU A 256 -13.91 21.60 2.71
C GLU A 256 -14.01 20.35 1.82
N GLN A 257 -13.01 19.47 1.87
CA GLN A 257 -12.98 18.19 1.15
C GLN A 257 -13.63 17.05 1.97
N ALA A 258 -13.40 17.03 3.28
CA ALA A 258 -13.81 15.96 4.19
C ALA A 258 -15.22 16.15 4.77
N THR A 259 -15.85 17.32 4.61
CA THR A 259 -17.17 17.64 5.17
C THR A 259 -18.04 18.40 4.17
N PHE A 260 -19.26 18.78 4.56
CA PHE A 260 -20.10 19.70 3.79
C PHE A 260 -19.76 21.19 4.00
N GLY A 261 -18.71 21.49 4.76
CA GLY A 261 -18.21 22.84 5.01
C GLY A 261 -17.43 22.92 6.32
N ALA A 262 -16.37 23.74 6.33
CA ALA A 262 -15.63 24.05 7.54
C ALA A 262 -16.42 25.04 8.42
N THR A 263 -16.35 24.89 9.73
CA THR A 263 -16.83 25.91 10.69
C THR A 263 -15.67 26.39 11.54
N PRO A 264 -15.67 27.64 12.05
CA PRO A 264 -14.58 28.13 12.90
C PRO A 264 -14.28 27.22 14.10
N ALA A 265 -15.32 26.67 14.72
CA ALA A 265 -15.19 25.74 15.84
C ALA A 265 -14.54 24.41 15.42
N LEU A 266 -14.97 23.83 14.29
CA LEU A 266 -14.39 22.60 13.77
C LEU A 266 -12.94 22.80 13.32
N THR A 267 -12.64 23.90 12.63
CA THR A 267 -11.29 24.24 12.21
C THR A 267 -10.37 24.35 13.43
N ALA A 268 -10.77 25.10 14.47
CA ALA A 268 -9.97 25.21 15.70
C ALA A 268 -9.75 23.85 16.38
N ALA A 269 -10.79 23.01 16.43
CA ALA A 269 -10.70 21.67 17.02
C ALA A 269 -9.73 20.76 16.24
N VAL A 270 -9.79 20.76 14.91
CA VAL A 270 -8.89 19.95 14.05
C VAL A 270 -7.48 20.54 14.01
N GLN A 271 -7.31 21.86 14.12
CA GLN A 271 -5.99 22.46 14.29
C GLN A 271 -5.31 21.98 15.58
N ALA A 272 -6.07 21.90 16.67
CA ALA A 272 -5.56 21.45 17.97
C ALA A 272 -5.32 19.93 18.04
N SER A 273 -6.19 19.12 17.43
CA SER A 273 -6.12 17.64 17.50
C SER A 273 -5.37 16.98 16.34
N GLY A 274 -5.29 17.64 15.18
CA GLY A 274 -4.69 17.11 13.96
C GLY A 274 -5.68 16.47 12.98
N ILE A 275 -5.34 16.52 11.69
CA ILE A 275 -6.16 15.94 10.60
C ILE A 275 -6.35 14.43 10.79
N GLU A 276 -5.29 13.69 11.15
CA GLU A 276 -5.37 12.24 11.36
C GLU A 276 -6.26 11.87 12.55
N ALA A 277 -6.20 12.62 13.65
CA ALA A 277 -7.09 12.41 14.78
C ALA A 277 -8.55 12.62 14.38
N TYR A 278 -8.83 13.65 13.57
CA TYR A 278 -10.16 13.89 13.02
C TYR A 278 -10.62 12.77 12.07
N ILE A 279 -9.77 12.29 11.15
CA ILE A 279 -10.12 11.18 10.26
C ILE A 279 -10.47 9.93 11.09
N ASN A 280 -9.64 9.58 12.08
CA ASN A 280 -9.91 8.45 12.97
C ASN A 280 -11.22 8.63 13.76
N GLN A 281 -11.51 9.83 14.25
CA GLN A 281 -12.79 10.15 14.87
C GLN A 281 -13.95 9.90 13.89
N GLN A 282 -13.85 10.37 12.65
CA GLN A 282 -14.90 10.23 11.65
C GLN A 282 -15.12 8.77 11.20
N LEU A 283 -14.06 7.98 11.07
CA LEU A 283 -14.15 6.55 10.76
C LEU A 283 -14.91 5.77 11.84
N ASN A 284 -14.77 6.19 13.11
CA ASN A 284 -15.41 5.57 14.27
C ASN A 284 -16.72 6.26 14.70
N ALA A 285 -17.10 7.38 14.06
CA ALA A 285 -18.31 8.10 14.41
C ALA A 285 -19.55 7.22 14.18
N PRO A 286 -20.54 7.27 15.10
CA PRO A 286 -21.75 6.48 14.96
C PRO A 286 -22.51 6.91 13.70
N MET A 287 -23.04 5.92 12.98
CA MET A 287 -23.84 6.19 11.79
C MET A 287 -25.17 6.83 12.18
N ARG A 288 -25.56 7.88 11.46
CA ARG A 288 -26.89 8.48 11.47
C ARG A 288 -27.64 8.03 10.23
N ASP A 289 -28.31 6.89 10.36
CA ASP A 289 -29.09 6.30 9.28
C ASP A 289 -30.13 7.27 8.71
N TYR A 290 -30.39 7.15 7.41
CA TYR A 290 -31.59 7.73 6.82
C TYR A 290 -32.80 7.13 7.52
N PRO A 291 -33.81 7.87 7.98
CA PRO A 291 -35.00 7.27 8.58
C PRO A 291 -35.74 6.33 7.62
N ASN A 292 -36.36 5.28 8.16
CA ASN A 292 -37.21 4.38 7.36
C ASN A 292 -38.42 5.17 6.83
N LEU A 293 -38.76 4.96 5.57
CA LEU A 293 -39.94 5.53 4.94
C LEU A 293 -40.98 4.43 4.69
N ALA A 294 -42.25 4.79 4.83
CA ALA A 294 -43.36 3.90 4.59
C ALA A 294 -43.47 3.53 3.10
N PHE A 295 -43.84 2.29 2.79
CA PHE A 295 -44.03 1.83 1.42
C PHE A 295 -45.49 2.00 1.00
N TRP A 296 -45.74 2.99 0.15
CA TRP A 296 -47.08 3.31 -0.35
C TRP A 296 -47.36 2.66 -1.72
N PRO A 297 -48.64 2.47 -2.09
CA PRO A 297 -49.01 1.96 -3.40
C PRO A 297 -48.44 2.79 -4.55
N THR A 298 -48.06 2.14 -5.65
CA THR A 298 -47.50 2.84 -6.83
C THR A 298 -48.52 3.76 -7.48
N THR A 299 -49.80 3.39 -7.47
CA THR A 299 -50.89 4.28 -7.83
C THR A 299 -51.28 5.10 -6.61
N ARG A 300 -51.08 6.42 -6.67
CA ARG A 300 -51.44 7.32 -5.56
C ARG A 300 -52.95 7.26 -5.27
N PRO A 301 -53.37 6.94 -4.02
CA PRO A 301 -54.77 7.03 -3.63
C PRO A 301 -55.28 8.47 -3.75
N ALA A 302 -56.55 8.64 -4.14
CA ALA A 302 -57.16 9.97 -4.22
C ALA A 302 -57.23 10.70 -2.86
N THR A 303 -57.22 9.95 -1.75
CA THR A 303 -57.19 10.46 -0.37
C THR A 303 -55.81 10.94 0.07
N CYS A 304 -54.74 10.57 -0.66
CA CYS A 304 -53.38 10.99 -0.34
C CYS A 304 -53.06 12.32 -1.04
N ILE A 305 -53.45 13.41 -0.38
CA ILE A 305 -53.26 14.80 -0.82
C ILE A 305 -52.31 15.54 0.13
N ASP A 306 -51.94 16.77 -0.21
CA ASP A 306 -51.10 17.68 0.59
C ASP A 306 -49.82 17.00 1.11
N ASP A 307 -49.65 16.93 2.43
CA ASP A 307 -48.50 16.34 3.11
C ASP A 307 -48.34 14.85 2.77
N CYS A 308 -49.43 14.09 2.63
CA CYS A 308 -49.36 12.68 2.24
C CYS A 308 -48.72 12.53 0.85
N GLN A 309 -49.18 13.34 -0.12
CA GLN A 309 -48.63 13.33 -1.47
C GLN A 309 -47.17 13.73 -1.47
N ARG A 310 -46.83 14.85 -0.81
CA ARG A 310 -45.45 15.34 -0.71
C ARG A 310 -44.54 14.26 -0.14
N ASP A 311 -44.92 13.66 0.98
CA ASP A 311 -44.01 12.83 1.76
C ASP A 311 -43.83 11.42 1.18
N ASN A 312 -44.83 10.89 0.47
CA ASN A 312 -44.81 9.51 -0.01
C ASN A 312 -44.68 9.37 -1.53
N TYR A 313 -44.92 10.44 -2.29
CA TYR A 313 -44.89 10.44 -3.76
C TYR A 313 -43.93 11.48 -4.36
N THR A 314 -43.13 12.14 -3.52
CA THR A 314 -42.04 13.01 -3.99
C THR A 314 -40.76 12.73 -3.20
N TYR A 315 -39.63 13.20 -3.71
CA TYR A 315 -38.32 13.02 -3.07
C TYR A 315 -38.08 13.90 -1.84
N TYR A 316 -39.07 14.70 -1.43
CA TYR A 316 -38.95 15.70 -0.37
C TYR A 316 -38.30 15.14 0.90
N GLN A 317 -38.74 13.97 1.39
CA GLN A 317 -38.20 13.38 2.61
C GLN A 317 -36.73 12.93 2.46
N VAL A 318 -36.37 12.30 1.33
CA VAL A 318 -34.98 11.88 1.06
C VAL A 318 -34.06 13.09 0.98
N GLN A 319 -34.49 14.16 0.29
CA GLN A 319 -33.74 15.41 0.18
C GLN A 319 -33.61 16.13 1.54
N LYS A 320 -34.71 16.24 2.29
CA LYS A 320 -34.71 16.81 3.64
C LYS A 320 -33.72 16.08 4.55
N HIS A 321 -33.69 14.75 4.52
CA HIS A 321 -32.74 13.96 5.31
C HIS A 321 -31.31 14.16 4.86
N PHE A 322 -31.04 14.18 3.55
CA PHE A 322 -29.71 14.50 3.02
C PHE A 322 -29.21 15.85 3.54
N PHE A 323 -30.01 16.93 3.42
CA PHE A 323 -29.59 18.25 3.89
C PHE A 323 -29.46 18.32 5.42
N THR A 324 -30.33 17.64 6.17
CA THR A 324 -30.22 17.57 7.63
C THR A 324 -28.92 16.91 8.06
N ASN A 325 -28.55 15.80 7.41
CA ASN A 325 -27.30 15.09 7.68
C ASN A 325 -26.07 15.89 7.24
N ALA A 326 -26.12 16.52 6.06
CA ALA A 326 -25.06 17.40 5.58
C ALA A 326 -24.78 18.55 6.56
N LEU A 327 -25.81 19.19 7.09
CA LEU A 327 -25.67 20.35 7.98
C LEU A 327 -25.34 20.01 9.43
N THR A 328 -25.81 18.86 9.95
CA THR A 328 -25.79 18.57 11.40
C THR A 328 -25.23 17.20 11.78
N GLY A 329 -24.94 16.35 10.81
CA GLY A 329 -24.38 15.02 11.03
C GLY A 329 -22.98 15.10 11.65
N GLN A 330 -22.69 14.20 12.60
CA GLN A 330 -21.40 14.16 13.30
C GLN A 330 -20.34 13.35 12.52
N ASP A 331 -20.79 12.55 11.54
CA ASP A 331 -20.00 11.64 10.71
C ASP A 331 -19.84 12.21 9.28
N GLN A 332 -19.55 13.50 9.18
CA GLN A 332 -19.42 14.28 7.95
C GLN A 332 -18.60 13.59 6.85
N LEU A 333 -17.48 12.93 7.19
CA LEU A 333 -16.66 12.24 6.20
C LEU A 333 -17.41 11.07 5.55
N ARG A 334 -18.19 10.31 6.34
CA ARG A 334 -18.98 9.18 5.82
C ARG A 334 -20.07 9.68 4.89
N GLN A 335 -20.76 10.74 5.28
CA GLN A 335 -21.77 11.41 4.44
C GLN A 335 -21.15 11.92 3.14
N ARG A 336 -19.94 12.49 3.19
CA ARG A 336 -19.22 12.94 1.99
C ARG A 336 -18.80 11.82 1.07
N VAL A 337 -18.25 10.73 1.60
CA VAL A 337 -17.89 9.57 0.78
C VAL A 337 -19.14 8.93 0.18
N ALA A 338 -20.23 8.81 0.94
CA ALA A 338 -21.51 8.30 0.43
C ALA A 338 -22.06 9.16 -0.73
N PHE A 339 -21.97 10.48 -0.60
CA PHE A 339 -22.35 11.41 -1.67
C PHE A 339 -21.47 11.25 -2.91
N GLY A 340 -20.15 11.09 -2.74
CA GLY A 340 -19.23 10.79 -3.84
C GLY A 340 -19.59 9.47 -4.54
N LEU A 341 -19.88 8.42 -3.76
CA LEU A 341 -20.32 7.13 -4.29
C LEU A 341 -21.65 7.24 -5.04
N SER A 342 -22.59 8.10 -4.62
CA SER A 342 -23.87 8.29 -5.31
C SER A 342 -23.75 8.92 -6.70
N GLN A 343 -22.65 9.63 -6.95
CA GLN A 343 -22.32 10.22 -8.25
C GLN A 343 -21.58 9.23 -9.16
N ILE A 344 -20.96 8.21 -8.58
CA ILE A 344 -20.30 7.13 -9.33
C ILE A 344 -21.30 6.03 -9.64
N LEU A 345 -21.99 5.51 -8.62
CA LEU A 345 -22.98 4.44 -8.68
C LEU A 345 -24.38 5.04 -8.85
N VAL A 346 -24.55 5.81 -9.92
CA VAL A 346 -25.73 6.65 -10.15
C VAL A 346 -26.99 5.83 -10.40
N THR A 347 -28.13 6.37 -9.95
CA THR A 347 -29.48 5.89 -10.28
C THR A 347 -30.37 7.07 -10.66
N SER A 348 -31.59 6.81 -11.14
CA SER A 348 -32.50 7.84 -11.66
C SER A 348 -33.75 8.00 -10.81
N GLN A 349 -34.06 9.26 -10.46
CA GLN A 349 -35.35 9.60 -9.84
C GLN A 349 -36.53 9.48 -10.81
N VAL A 350 -36.29 9.54 -12.12
CA VAL A 350 -37.35 9.40 -13.12
C VAL A 350 -37.79 7.94 -13.20
N ASP A 351 -36.83 7.02 -13.18
CA ASP A 351 -37.11 5.59 -13.27
C ASP A 351 -37.51 5.00 -11.92
N VAL A 352 -36.99 5.54 -10.81
CA VAL A 352 -37.30 5.12 -9.44
C VAL A 352 -38.00 6.26 -8.69
N PRO A 353 -39.28 6.56 -8.96
CA PRO A 353 -39.91 7.82 -8.53
C PRO A 353 -40.35 7.87 -7.06
N TYR A 354 -40.30 6.76 -6.34
CA TYR A 354 -40.81 6.71 -4.96
C TYR A 354 -39.70 6.93 -3.92
N PRO A 355 -39.91 7.81 -2.93
CA PRO A 355 -38.89 8.14 -1.94
C PRO A 355 -38.47 6.93 -1.10
N ALA A 356 -39.40 6.04 -0.74
CA ALA A 356 -39.09 4.83 0.02
C ALA A 356 -38.17 3.86 -0.73
N TRP A 357 -38.23 3.84 -2.07
CA TRP A 357 -37.38 3.00 -2.91
C TRP A 357 -35.97 3.57 -3.02
N MET A 358 -35.84 4.90 -3.12
CA MET A 358 -34.52 5.54 -3.18
C MET A 358 -33.83 5.58 -1.82
N ARG A 359 -34.58 5.75 -0.73
CA ARG A 359 -33.99 5.83 0.62
C ARG A 359 -33.15 4.60 0.95
N SER A 360 -33.58 3.39 0.62
CA SER A 360 -32.80 2.16 0.87
C SER A 360 -31.49 2.15 0.09
N TYR A 361 -31.50 2.67 -1.14
CA TYR A 361 -30.29 2.80 -1.96
C TYR A 361 -29.30 3.82 -1.37
N GLN A 362 -29.79 4.99 -0.92
CA GLN A 362 -28.94 5.99 -0.25
C GLN A 362 -28.34 5.42 1.05
N GLN A 363 -29.14 4.69 1.83
CA GLN A 363 -28.67 4.02 3.04
C GLN A 363 -27.59 2.95 2.74
N LEU A 364 -27.72 2.22 1.62
CA LEU A 364 -26.72 1.22 1.19
C LEU A 364 -25.38 1.87 0.88
N LEU A 365 -25.36 2.96 0.12
CA LEU A 365 -24.13 3.70 -0.20
C LEU A 365 -23.49 4.27 1.06
N TYR A 366 -24.32 4.81 1.95
CA TYR A 366 -23.90 5.36 3.23
C TYR A 366 -23.27 4.31 4.16
N ARG A 367 -23.88 3.13 4.27
CA ARG A 367 -23.32 2.00 5.05
C ARG A 367 -22.00 1.50 4.47
N ASN A 368 -21.87 1.48 3.15
CA ASN A 368 -20.70 0.97 2.46
C ASN A 368 -19.61 2.03 2.22
N ALA A 369 -19.77 3.27 2.69
CA ALA A 369 -18.85 4.38 2.42
C ALA A 369 -17.38 4.08 2.79
N PHE A 370 -17.14 3.37 3.89
CA PHE A 370 -15.79 2.94 4.31
C PHE A 370 -15.57 1.43 4.16
N GLY A 371 -16.43 0.78 3.37
CA GLY A 371 -16.51 -0.66 3.22
C GLY A 371 -15.53 -1.23 2.20
N ASN A 372 -15.82 -2.47 1.79
CA ASN A 372 -15.10 -3.16 0.74
C ASN A 372 -15.84 -2.98 -0.60
N PHE A 373 -15.12 -2.60 -1.65
CA PHE A 373 -15.72 -2.32 -2.96
C PHE A 373 -16.38 -3.54 -3.63
N ARG A 374 -15.82 -4.75 -3.48
CA ARG A 374 -16.46 -5.98 -3.97
C ARG A 374 -17.83 -6.16 -3.31
N GLN A 375 -17.90 -5.95 -1.99
CA GLN A 375 -19.18 -6.01 -1.27
C GLN A 375 -20.12 -4.91 -1.71
N LEU A 376 -19.64 -3.68 -1.91
CA LEU A 376 -20.44 -2.58 -2.45
C LEU A 376 -21.01 -2.91 -3.83
N LEU A 377 -20.20 -3.44 -4.75
CA LEU A 377 -20.67 -3.87 -6.08
C LEU A 377 -21.73 -4.96 -5.97
N TYR A 378 -21.53 -5.97 -5.10
CA TYR A 378 -22.52 -7.02 -4.86
C TYR A 378 -23.84 -6.45 -4.33
N ASP A 379 -23.77 -5.60 -3.30
CA ASP A 379 -24.93 -4.96 -2.68
C ASP A 379 -25.69 -4.10 -3.70
N VAL A 380 -24.98 -3.31 -4.52
CA VAL A 380 -25.57 -2.48 -5.59
C VAL A 380 -26.21 -3.35 -6.66
N THR A 381 -25.57 -4.43 -7.08
CA THR A 381 -26.08 -5.36 -8.11
C THR A 381 -27.44 -5.92 -7.73
N LEU A 382 -27.59 -6.35 -6.47
CA LEU A 382 -28.84 -6.91 -5.99
C LEU A 382 -29.82 -5.87 -5.43
N HIS A 383 -29.47 -4.58 -5.43
CA HIS A 383 -30.39 -3.57 -4.94
C HIS A 383 -31.52 -3.34 -5.96
N PRO A 384 -32.81 -3.43 -5.56
CA PRO A 384 -33.93 -3.34 -6.50
C PRO A 384 -34.03 -1.99 -7.24
N THR A 385 -33.56 -0.90 -6.63
CA THR A 385 -33.40 0.42 -7.29
C THR A 385 -32.48 0.35 -8.50
N MET A 386 -31.29 -0.25 -8.34
CA MET A 386 -30.33 -0.41 -9.44
C MET A 386 -30.85 -1.42 -10.47
N GLY A 387 -31.43 -2.52 -9.99
CA GLY A 387 -32.03 -3.53 -10.84
C GLY A 387 -33.13 -2.97 -11.74
N ARG A 388 -33.97 -2.07 -11.23
CA ARG A 388 -34.97 -1.36 -12.03
C ARG A 388 -34.34 -0.35 -12.99
N PHE A 389 -33.38 0.45 -12.52
CA PHE A 389 -32.80 1.54 -13.31
C PHE A 389 -32.06 1.04 -14.56
N LEU A 390 -31.38 -0.11 -14.45
CA LEU A 390 -30.58 -0.68 -15.54
C LEU A 390 -31.16 -2.00 -16.06
N ASP A 391 -32.47 -2.20 -15.89
CA ASP A 391 -33.24 -3.32 -16.47
C ASP A 391 -32.70 -4.73 -16.17
N MET A 392 -31.95 -4.90 -15.08
CA MET A 392 -31.56 -6.22 -14.58
C MET A 392 -32.75 -6.92 -13.90
N LEU A 393 -33.63 -6.14 -13.26
CA LEU A 393 -34.84 -6.63 -12.63
C LEU A 393 -35.75 -7.28 -13.69
N ASN A 394 -36.10 -8.54 -13.48
CA ASN A 394 -36.84 -9.39 -14.43
C ASN A 394 -36.10 -9.72 -15.73
N SER A 395 -34.79 -9.44 -15.85
CA SER A 395 -34.00 -9.92 -17.00
C SER A 395 -34.05 -11.45 -17.07
N GLN A 396 -34.29 -12.00 -18.25
CA GLN A 396 -34.50 -13.42 -18.48
C GLN A 396 -33.44 -13.98 -19.39
N CYS A 397 -33.06 -15.24 -19.17
CA CYS A 397 -32.30 -16.01 -20.14
C CYS A 397 -33.04 -16.09 -21.47
N GLN A 398 -32.29 -16.25 -22.55
CA GLN A 398 -32.85 -16.52 -23.87
C GLN A 398 -33.01 -18.02 -24.07
N ARG A 399 -34.16 -18.45 -24.57
CA ARG A 399 -34.38 -19.82 -25.02
C ARG A 399 -34.01 -19.92 -26.51
N THR A 400 -32.88 -20.57 -26.80
CA THR A 400 -32.41 -20.82 -28.18
C THR A 400 -33.00 -22.10 -28.80
N SER A 401 -33.41 -23.08 -27.97
CA SER A 401 -34.23 -24.24 -28.36
C SER A 401 -35.11 -24.72 -27.20
N GLN A 402 -36.26 -25.33 -27.48
CA GLN A 402 -37.16 -25.89 -26.44
C GLN A 402 -36.54 -27.07 -25.67
N THR A 403 -35.50 -27.70 -26.22
CA THR A 403 -34.85 -28.89 -25.67
C THR A 403 -33.75 -28.60 -24.65
N ASP A 404 -33.19 -27.39 -24.61
CA ASP A 404 -32.12 -27.07 -23.67
C ASP A 404 -32.63 -26.41 -22.36
N VAL A 405 -33.53 -27.13 -21.70
CA VAL A 405 -34.08 -26.76 -20.38
C VAL A 405 -33.01 -26.69 -19.29
N ASN A 406 -31.82 -27.23 -19.55
CA ASN A 406 -30.68 -27.22 -18.64
C ASN A 406 -29.90 -25.90 -18.73
N VAL A 407 -29.97 -25.18 -19.86
CA VAL A 407 -29.40 -23.84 -20.04
C VAL A 407 -30.43 -22.76 -19.68
N CYS A 408 -31.65 -22.82 -20.20
CA CYS A 408 -32.67 -21.80 -19.92
C CYS A 408 -34.06 -22.44 -19.79
N ARG A 409 -34.56 -22.51 -18.54
CA ARG A 409 -35.79 -23.25 -18.22
C ARG A 409 -37.04 -22.53 -18.71
N SER A 410 -37.25 -21.29 -18.31
CA SER A 410 -38.49 -20.52 -18.49
C SER A 410 -38.33 -19.22 -19.26
N GLY A 411 -37.14 -18.94 -19.83
CA GLY A 411 -36.84 -17.69 -20.52
C GLY A 411 -37.61 -17.42 -21.80
N GLY A 412 -37.36 -16.23 -22.37
CA GLY A 412 -38.05 -15.71 -23.55
C GLY A 412 -37.25 -15.90 -24.86
N SER A 413 -37.77 -15.35 -25.95
CA SER A 413 -37.07 -15.30 -27.25
C SER A 413 -36.06 -14.15 -27.35
N SER A 414 -36.18 -13.14 -26.49
CA SER A 414 -35.29 -11.98 -26.45
C SER A 414 -33.96 -12.31 -25.79
N LEU A 415 -32.90 -11.61 -26.21
CA LEU A 415 -31.60 -11.64 -25.54
C LEU A 415 -31.70 -11.06 -24.11
N PRO A 416 -30.86 -11.52 -23.18
CA PRO A 416 -30.72 -10.90 -21.86
C PRO A 416 -30.37 -9.41 -21.96
N ASN A 417 -30.85 -8.61 -21.00
CA ASN A 417 -30.61 -7.17 -21.01
C ASN A 417 -29.12 -6.83 -20.76
N GLU A 418 -28.54 -5.97 -21.59
CA GLU A 418 -27.13 -5.60 -21.55
C GLU A 418 -26.82 -4.29 -20.81
N ASN A 419 -27.83 -3.53 -20.37
CA ASN A 419 -27.64 -2.22 -19.75
C ASN A 419 -26.80 -2.37 -18.47
N TYR A 420 -27.22 -3.24 -17.54
CA TYR A 420 -26.46 -3.46 -16.31
C TYR A 420 -25.00 -3.95 -16.53
N PRO A 421 -24.73 -4.99 -17.35
CA PRO A 421 -23.37 -5.37 -17.72
C PRO A 421 -22.52 -4.23 -18.27
N ARG A 422 -23.11 -3.36 -19.11
CA ARG A 422 -22.39 -2.25 -19.73
C ARG A 422 -21.99 -1.23 -18.67
N GLU A 423 -22.92 -0.81 -17.82
CA GLU A 423 -22.65 0.22 -16.82
C GLU A 423 -21.76 -0.29 -15.68
N ILE A 424 -21.96 -1.54 -15.22
CA ILE A 424 -21.12 -2.10 -14.14
C ILE A 424 -19.65 -2.13 -14.57
N LEU A 425 -19.35 -2.43 -15.83
CA LEU A 425 -17.99 -2.41 -16.35
C LEU A 425 -17.52 -0.99 -16.69
N GLN A 426 -18.29 -0.26 -17.50
CA GLN A 426 -17.88 1.01 -18.10
C GLN A 426 -17.79 2.15 -17.10
N LEU A 427 -18.82 2.32 -16.26
CA LEU A 427 -18.96 3.49 -15.41
C LEU A 427 -18.62 3.18 -13.95
N PHE A 428 -18.94 1.97 -13.51
CA PHE A 428 -18.93 1.68 -12.07
C PHE A 428 -17.69 0.94 -11.59
N SER A 429 -16.83 0.44 -12.47
CA SER A 429 -15.67 -0.36 -12.02
C SER A 429 -14.38 -0.22 -12.82
N ILE A 430 -14.37 -0.54 -14.12
CA ILE A 430 -13.12 -0.75 -14.87
C ILE A 430 -12.88 0.23 -16.01
N GLY A 431 -13.91 0.94 -16.48
CA GLY A 431 -13.79 1.80 -17.65
C GLY A 431 -13.71 1.02 -18.97
N THR A 432 -13.63 1.74 -20.08
CA THR A 432 -13.59 1.16 -21.44
C THR A 432 -12.19 0.83 -21.94
N PHE A 433 -11.13 1.30 -21.28
CA PHE A 433 -9.74 1.10 -21.70
C PHE A 433 -8.85 0.69 -20.55
N GLU A 434 -7.91 -0.22 -20.79
CA GLU A 434 -6.93 -0.64 -19.80
C GLU A 434 -6.11 0.55 -19.29
N LEU A 435 -5.82 0.57 -17.99
CA LEU A 435 -5.11 1.65 -17.31
C LEU A 435 -3.79 1.18 -16.72
N ASN A 436 -2.80 2.07 -16.73
CA ASN A 436 -1.65 2.01 -15.83
C ASN A 436 -2.08 2.40 -14.41
N ASP A 437 -1.25 2.12 -13.40
CA ASP A 437 -1.53 2.46 -12.00
C ASP A 437 -1.66 3.97 -11.75
N ASP A 438 -1.11 4.79 -12.65
CA ASP A 438 -1.24 6.26 -12.63
C ASP A 438 -2.54 6.76 -13.30
N GLY A 439 -3.43 5.85 -13.72
CA GLY A 439 -4.70 6.18 -14.37
C GLY A 439 -4.59 6.64 -15.82
N THR A 440 -3.39 6.60 -16.43
CA THR A 440 -3.21 6.80 -17.87
C THR A 440 -3.61 5.55 -18.64
N ARG A 441 -4.01 5.71 -19.90
CA ARG A 441 -4.39 4.57 -20.75
C ARG A 441 -3.17 3.77 -21.16
N LYS A 442 -3.26 2.44 -21.09
CA LYS A 442 -2.31 1.55 -21.76
C LYS A 442 -2.50 1.64 -23.26
N LEU A 443 -1.39 1.71 -23.98
CA LEU A 443 -1.37 1.83 -25.43
C LEU A 443 -0.70 0.61 -26.04
N ASN A 444 -1.27 0.11 -27.13
CA ASN A 444 -0.65 -0.84 -28.04
C ASN A 444 -0.51 -0.17 -29.40
N ASN A 445 0.72 -0.01 -29.90
CA ASN A 445 1.01 0.73 -31.14
C ASN A 445 0.36 2.13 -31.18
N GLY A 446 0.39 2.84 -30.05
CA GLY A 446 -0.18 4.18 -29.91
C GLY A 446 -1.71 4.24 -29.70
N ASN A 447 -2.42 3.12 -29.80
CA ASN A 447 -3.87 3.06 -29.61
C ASN A 447 -4.25 2.54 -28.22
N PRO A 448 -5.25 3.13 -27.54
CA PRO A 448 -5.77 2.59 -26.28
C PRO A 448 -6.25 1.14 -26.41
N ILE A 449 -5.93 0.32 -25.41
CA ILE A 449 -6.35 -1.08 -25.34
C ILE A 449 -7.74 -1.14 -24.69
N PRO A 450 -8.79 -1.67 -25.35
CA PRO A 450 -10.10 -1.85 -24.72
C PRO A 450 -10.05 -2.85 -23.56
N THR A 451 -10.82 -2.61 -22.49
CA THR A 451 -10.93 -3.54 -21.35
C THR A 451 -11.72 -4.81 -21.66
N TYR A 452 -12.67 -4.72 -22.59
CA TYR A 452 -13.57 -5.78 -22.99
C TYR A 452 -14.13 -5.51 -24.40
N ASP A 453 -14.75 -6.53 -24.99
CA ASP A 453 -15.50 -6.43 -26.23
C ASP A 453 -16.99 -6.69 -25.98
N GLN A 454 -17.79 -6.62 -27.05
CA GLN A 454 -19.23 -6.86 -26.98
C GLN A 454 -19.56 -8.29 -26.51
N LYS A 455 -18.70 -9.28 -26.80
CA LYS A 455 -18.95 -10.66 -26.38
C LYS A 455 -18.91 -10.79 -24.86
N VAL A 456 -18.00 -10.10 -24.18
CA VAL A 456 -17.99 -10.08 -22.70
C VAL A 456 -19.29 -9.47 -22.14
N ILE A 457 -19.86 -8.45 -22.79
CA ILE A 457 -21.15 -7.86 -22.39
C ILE A 457 -22.28 -8.88 -22.52
N GLU A 458 -22.34 -9.60 -23.63
CA GLU A 458 -23.32 -10.68 -23.85
C GLU A 458 -23.16 -11.83 -22.84
N GLU A 459 -21.93 -12.18 -22.46
CA GLU A 459 -21.68 -13.24 -21.48
C GLU A 459 -22.03 -12.79 -20.05
N LEU A 460 -21.78 -11.53 -19.69
CA LEU A 460 -22.20 -10.96 -18.41
C LEU A 460 -23.71 -10.73 -18.34
N SER A 461 -24.37 -10.37 -19.44
CA SER A 461 -25.84 -10.22 -19.47
C SER A 461 -26.53 -11.52 -19.07
N ARG A 462 -25.98 -12.67 -19.52
CA ARG A 462 -26.42 -14.00 -19.11
C ARG A 462 -26.22 -14.26 -17.61
N VAL A 463 -25.12 -13.81 -17.00
CA VAL A 463 -24.89 -13.91 -15.53
C VAL A 463 -26.00 -13.21 -14.74
N PHE A 464 -26.42 -12.03 -15.18
CA PHE A 464 -27.37 -11.19 -14.43
C PHE A 464 -28.85 -11.51 -14.70
N THR A 465 -29.15 -12.64 -15.35
CA THR A 465 -30.53 -13.11 -15.56
C THR A 465 -31.11 -13.78 -14.33
N GLY A 466 -32.44 -13.67 -14.16
CA GLY A 466 -33.22 -14.46 -13.21
C GLY A 466 -33.54 -13.79 -11.88
N TRP A 467 -33.29 -12.48 -11.74
CA TRP A 467 -33.53 -11.74 -10.49
C TRP A 467 -34.87 -11.00 -10.50
N ILE A 468 -35.60 -11.07 -9.39
CA ILE A 468 -36.88 -10.40 -9.14
C ILE A 468 -36.88 -9.68 -7.80
N LEU A 469 -37.89 -8.84 -7.57
CA LEU A 469 -38.11 -8.28 -6.24
C LEU A 469 -38.34 -9.40 -5.22
N ALA A 470 -37.84 -9.19 -4.00
CA ALA A 470 -38.21 -9.98 -2.84
C ALA A 470 -39.75 -9.97 -2.63
N PRO A 471 -40.30 -10.91 -1.82
CA PRO A 471 -41.73 -10.94 -1.53
C PRO A 471 -42.29 -9.57 -1.16
N ALA A 472 -43.45 -9.26 -1.72
CA ALA A 472 -44.09 -7.96 -1.58
C ALA A 472 -44.28 -7.57 -0.11
N LEU A 473 -44.19 -6.27 0.17
CA LEU A 473 -44.37 -5.71 1.51
C LEU A 473 -45.85 -5.38 1.75
N PRO A 474 -46.32 -5.34 3.01
CA PRO A 474 -47.62 -4.75 3.32
C PRO A 474 -47.70 -3.29 2.87
N SER A 475 -48.83 -2.89 2.29
CA SER A 475 -49.11 -1.48 1.99
C SER A 475 -49.19 -0.66 3.26
N ALA A 476 -48.59 0.54 3.25
CA ALA A 476 -48.70 1.50 4.34
C ALA A 476 -49.89 2.46 4.21
N ASP A 477 -50.66 2.39 3.12
CA ASP A 477 -51.90 3.18 3.00
C ASP A 477 -52.95 2.68 4.00
N PRO A 478 -53.40 3.51 4.95
CA PRO A 478 -54.38 3.11 5.96
C PRO A 478 -55.76 2.79 5.39
N ASN A 479 -56.05 3.21 4.15
CA ASN A 479 -57.31 2.94 3.46
C ASN A 479 -57.23 1.74 2.51
N ALA A 480 -56.08 1.07 2.45
CA ALA A 480 -55.92 -0.09 1.58
C ALA A 480 -56.76 -1.27 2.05
N ALA A 481 -57.21 -2.10 1.11
CA ALA A 481 -57.89 -3.35 1.43
C ALA A 481 -57.00 -4.23 2.32
N ALA A 482 -57.62 -5.02 3.20
CA ALA A 482 -56.89 -5.95 4.06
C ALA A 482 -56.03 -6.91 3.21
N GLY A 483 -54.74 -7.00 3.53
CA GLY A 483 -53.78 -7.80 2.77
C GLY A 483 -53.23 -7.15 1.50
N ALA A 484 -53.52 -5.86 1.24
CA ALA A 484 -52.90 -5.13 0.15
C ALA A 484 -51.37 -5.10 0.29
N THR A 485 -50.68 -5.38 -0.80
CA THR A 485 -49.21 -5.42 -0.85
C THR A 485 -48.64 -4.43 -1.85
N VAL A 486 -47.39 -4.06 -1.66
CA VAL A 486 -46.62 -3.14 -2.49
C VAL A 486 -45.26 -3.74 -2.88
N PRO A 487 -44.64 -3.29 -3.98
CA PRO A 487 -43.33 -3.78 -4.41
C PRO A 487 -42.27 -3.63 -3.30
N ASN A 488 -41.45 -4.67 -3.11
CA ASN A 488 -40.39 -4.67 -2.11
C ASN A 488 -39.10 -4.05 -2.68
N TYR A 489 -38.89 -2.76 -2.42
CA TYR A 489 -37.63 -2.05 -2.68
C TYR A 489 -36.76 -1.89 -1.41
N ARG A 490 -37.12 -2.60 -0.32
CA ARG A 490 -36.37 -2.60 0.93
C ARG A 490 -35.28 -3.66 0.92
N ASP A 491 -35.64 -4.86 0.48
CA ASP A 491 -34.79 -6.04 0.57
C ASP A 491 -34.09 -6.30 -0.78
N PRO A 492 -32.91 -6.96 -0.80
CA PRO A 492 -32.24 -7.33 -2.04
C PRO A 492 -33.15 -8.14 -2.97
N MET A 493 -32.94 -8.00 -4.28
CA MET A 493 -33.56 -8.86 -5.27
C MET A 493 -33.22 -10.33 -4.99
N VAL A 494 -34.18 -11.21 -5.29
CA VAL A 494 -34.07 -12.66 -5.08
C VAL A 494 -34.19 -13.39 -6.39
N GLN A 495 -33.75 -14.63 -6.41
CA GLN A 495 -33.85 -15.50 -7.58
C GLN A 495 -35.32 -15.82 -7.88
N ARG A 496 -35.69 -15.82 -9.15
CA ARG A 496 -37.00 -16.30 -9.58
C ARG A 496 -37.00 -17.81 -9.69
N LEU A 497 -37.72 -18.44 -8.77
CA LEU A 497 -37.88 -19.88 -8.71
C LEU A 497 -39.20 -20.32 -9.38
N ASP A 498 -39.20 -21.52 -9.96
CA ASP A 498 -40.40 -22.21 -10.42
C ASP A 498 -41.15 -22.91 -9.27
N SER A 499 -42.28 -23.56 -9.58
CA SER A 499 -43.09 -24.28 -8.59
C SER A 499 -42.38 -25.49 -7.97
N GLN A 500 -41.24 -25.90 -8.50
CA GLN A 500 -40.38 -26.95 -7.96
C GLN A 500 -39.13 -26.39 -7.26
N ASN A 501 -39.11 -25.09 -6.94
CA ASN A 501 -38.01 -24.42 -6.25
C ASN A 501 -36.67 -24.43 -7.04
N ARG A 502 -36.76 -24.35 -8.38
CA ARG A 502 -35.59 -24.29 -9.27
C ARG A 502 -35.51 -22.94 -9.96
N GLU A 503 -34.31 -22.47 -10.27
CA GLU A 503 -34.12 -21.24 -11.04
C GLU A 503 -34.82 -21.34 -12.40
N ALA A 504 -35.75 -20.41 -12.63
CA ALA A 504 -36.61 -20.42 -13.80
C ALA A 504 -36.03 -19.61 -14.95
N TYR A 505 -35.38 -18.48 -14.67
CA TYR A 505 -35.01 -17.50 -15.70
C TYR A 505 -33.52 -17.21 -15.76
N HIS A 506 -32.71 -17.91 -14.98
CA HIS A 506 -31.26 -17.77 -15.06
C HIS A 506 -30.70 -18.60 -16.22
N ASP A 507 -29.77 -18.03 -16.96
CA ASP A 507 -28.99 -18.74 -17.97
C ASP A 507 -27.91 -19.58 -17.27
N ARG A 508 -27.97 -20.89 -17.41
CA ARG A 508 -27.05 -21.85 -16.79
C ARG A 508 -26.06 -22.45 -17.79
N GLY A 509 -25.99 -21.93 -19.02
CA GLY A 509 -24.96 -22.33 -19.97
C GLY A 509 -23.57 -21.86 -19.52
N SER A 510 -22.53 -22.46 -20.09
CA SER A 510 -21.15 -22.02 -19.89
C SER A 510 -21.00 -20.55 -20.31
N LYS A 511 -20.16 -19.78 -19.61
CA LYS A 511 -19.93 -18.35 -19.88
C LYS A 511 -18.45 -18.03 -19.88
N VAL A 512 -18.01 -17.05 -20.67
CA VAL A 512 -16.61 -16.59 -20.69
C VAL A 512 -16.57 -15.10 -20.36
N LEU A 513 -16.03 -14.75 -19.20
CA LEU A 513 -15.99 -13.40 -18.67
C LEU A 513 -14.65 -12.70 -18.96
N LEU A 514 -14.39 -11.58 -18.28
CA LEU A 514 -13.16 -10.81 -18.42
C LEU A 514 -11.93 -11.70 -18.17
N ARG A 515 -10.87 -11.43 -18.94
CA ARG A 515 -9.59 -12.15 -18.88
C ARG A 515 -9.72 -13.67 -19.11
N GLY A 516 -10.74 -14.10 -19.84
CA GLY A 516 -10.93 -15.50 -20.23
C GLY A 516 -11.44 -16.42 -19.12
N LEU A 517 -11.91 -15.88 -17.99
CA LEU A 517 -12.49 -16.70 -16.93
C LEU A 517 -13.71 -17.44 -17.45
N THR A 518 -13.65 -18.78 -17.45
CA THR A 518 -14.77 -19.62 -17.90
C THR A 518 -15.58 -20.10 -16.71
N LEU A 519 -16.87 -19.76 -16.69
CA LEU A 519 -17.85 -20.32 -15.77
C LEU A 519 -18.45 -21.57 -16.41
N ALA A 520 -18.32 -22.72 -15.75
CA ALA A 520 -18.86 -23.98 -16.24
C ALA A 520 -20.40 -23.95 -16.34
N ALA A 521 -20.97 -24.75 -17.24
CA ALA A 521 -22.42 -24.90 -17.33
C ALA A 521 -23.02 -25.58 -16.08
N GLY A 522 -24.31 -25.38 -15.85
CA GLY A 522 -25.07 -25.97 -14.74
C GLY A 522 -24.91 -25.27 -13.40
N ARG A 523 -24.15 -24.16 -13.32
CA ARG A 523 -24.00 -23.35 -12.11
C ARG A 523 -25.30 -22.63 -11.73
N THR A 524 -25.39 -22.23 -10.47
CA THR A 524 -26.50 -21.40 -9.96
C THR A 524 -26.23 -19.93 -10.20
N SER A 525 -27.28 -19.11 -10.25
CA SER A 525 -27.18 -17.66 -10.41
C SER A 525 -26.41 -16.99 -9.26
N SER A 526 -26.49 -17.50 -8.03
CA SER A 526 -25.66 -17.01 -6.93
C SER A 526 -24.18 -17.29 -7.15
N GLN A 527 -23.84 -18.48 -7.63
CA GLN A 527 -22.45 -18.84 -7.93
C GLN A 527 -21.88 -18.01 -9.08
N ASP A 528 -22.66 -17.82 -10.14
CA ASP A 528 -22.24 -17.03 -11.29
C ASP A 528 -22.13 -15.54 -10.94
N LEU A 529 -23.07 -14.99 -10.17
CA LEU A 529 -23.00 -13.63 -9.67
C LEU A 529 -21.76 -13.40 -8.81
N ASN A 530 -21.46 -14.28 -7.85
CA ASN A 530 -20.30 -14.11 -6.98
C ASN A 530 -18.99 -14.15 -7.77
N ASP A 531 -18.82 -15.11 -8.68
CA ASP A 531 -17.61 -15.21 -9.51
C ASP A 531 -17.48 -14.03 -10.48
N ALA A 532 -18.58 -13.53 -11.04
CA ALA A 532 -18.57 -12.34 -11.89
C ALA A 532 -18.21 -11.08 -11.11
N ILE A 533 -18.78 -10.88 -9.92
CA ILE A 533 -18.45 -9.76 -9.05
C ILE A 533 -16.98 -9.81 -8.61
N ASP A 534 -16.44 -10.99 -8.32
CA ASP A 534 -15.01 -11.16 -8.06
C ASP A 534 -14.17 -10.86 -9.31
N ASN A 535 -14.55 -11.38 -10.47
CA ASN A 535 -13.85 -11.16 -11.73
C ASN A 535 -13.73 -9.65 -12.06
N ILE A 536 -14.79 -8.88 -11.80
CA ILE A 536 -14.85 -7.43 -11.96
C ILE A 536 -14.07 -6.72 -10.85
N ALA A 537 -14.39 -6.96 -9.57
CA ALA A 537 -13.83 -6.21 -8.45
C ALA A 537 -12.31 -6.40 -8.29
N TYR A 538 -11.78 -7.56 -8.67
CA TYR A 538 -10.34 -7.84 -8.67
C TYR A 538 -9.66 -7.50 -10.01
N HIS A 539 -10.31 -6.74 -10.90
CA HIS A 539 -9.68 -6.32 -12.15
C HIS A 539 -8.61 -5.24 -11.93
N PRO A 540 -7.43 -5.33 -12.59
CA PRO A 540 -6.33 -4.36 -12.40
C PRO A 540 -6.75 -2.91 -12.58
N ASN A 541 -7.63 -2.62 -13.55
CA ASN A 541 -8.19 -1.28 -13.74
C ASN A 541 -8.99 -0.72 -12.56
N VAL A 542 -9.59 -1.53 -11.68
CA VAL A 542 -10.51 -1.00 -10.66
C VAL A 542 -9.79 -0.02 -9.76
N ALA A 543 -8.56 -0.32 -9.33
CA ALA A 543 -7.79 0.57 -8.47
C ALA A 543 -7.54 1.94 -9.10
N PRO A 544 -6.85 2.09 -10.25
CA PRO A 544 -6.62 3.39 -10.87
C PRO A 544 -7.93 4.09 -11.30
N TYR A 545 -8.92 3.34 -11.78
CA TYR A 545 -10.21 3.90 -12.22
C TYR A 545 -10.98 4.50 -11.04
N MET A 546 -11.19 3.72 -9.97
CA MET A 546 -11.94 4.17 -8.80
C MET A 546 -11.18 5.22 -8.00
N SER A 547 -9.84 5.11 -7.88
CA SER A 547 -9.03 6.16 -7.26
C SER A 547 -9.19 7.49 -7.99
N LYS A 548 -9.14 7.49 -9.32
CA LYS A 548 -9.37 8.72 -10.11
C LYS A 548 -10.75 9.31 -9.85
N LEU A 549 -11.82 8.51 -9.92
CA LEU A 549 -13.18 8.98 -9.68
C LEU A 549 -13.35 9.53 -8.26
N LEU A 550 -12.85 8.83 -7.24
CA LEU A 550 -12.97 9.29 -5.85
C LEU A 550 -12.19 10.59 -5.60
N ILE A 551 -11.00 10.75 -6.17
CA ILE A 551 -10.28 12.02 -6.09
C ILE A 551 -11.10 13.14 -6.76
N GLN A 552 -11.74 12.85 -7.90
CA GLN A 552 -12.61 13.80 -8.60
C GLN A 552 -13.83 14.22 -7.78
N GLN A 553 -14.42 13.29 -7.03
CA GLN A 553 -15.61 13.59 -6.21
C GLN A 553 -15.28 14.22 -4.87
N LEU A 554 -14.08 13.99 -4.31
CA LEU A 554 -13.75 14.39 -2.94
C LEU A 554 -12.73 15.53 -2.86
N VAL A 555 -11.86 15.69 -3.86
CA VAL A 555 -10.66 16.54 -3.73
C VAL A 555 -10.53 17.55 -4.86
N MET A 556 -10.50 17.10 -6.11
CA MET A 556 -10.23 17.98 -7.27
C MET A 556 -10.64 17.40 -8.62
N SER A 557 -11.06 18.25 -9.55
CA SER A 557 -11.62 17.82 -10.85
C SER A 557 -10.62 17.13 -11.79
N ASN A 558 -9.34 17.49 -11.74
CA ASN A 558 -8.31 16.99 -12.66
C ASN A 558 -7.06 16.48 -11.91
N PRO A 559 -7.10 15.26 -11.35
CA PRO A 559 -5.95 14.70 -10.66
C PRO A 559 -4.81 14.38 -11.64
N SER A 560 -3.57 14.69 -11.23
CA SER A 560 -2.39 14.28 -11.99
C SER A 560 -2.21 12.76 -11.97
N PRO A 561 -1.55 12.17 -12.98
CA PRO A 561 -1.24 10.75 -12.96
C PRO A 561 -0.44 10.32 -11.72
N SER A 562 0.53 11.14 -11.31
CA SER A 562 1.32 10.91 -10.10
C SER A 562 0.47 10.86 -8.83
N TYR A 563 -0.61 11.64 -8.75
CA TYR A 563 -1.51 11.61 -7.60
C TYR A 563 -2.33 10.31 -7.57
N VAL A 564 -2.88 9.90 -8.71
CA VAL A 564 -3.59 8.62 -8.83
C VAL A 564 -2.68 7.45 -8.43
N ALA A 565 -1.44 7.42 -8.94
CA ALA A 565 -0.46 6.38 -8.63
C ALA A 565 -0.19 6.27 -7.11
N ARG A 566 -0.07 7.40 -6.40
CA ARG A 566 0.12 7.40 -4.93
C ARG A 566 -1.08 6.78 -4.20
N ILE A 567 -2.29 7.10 -4.62
CA ILE A 567 -3.51 6.55 -4.00
C ILE A 567 -3.65 5.05 -4.28
N VAL A 568 -3.35 4.61 -5.50
CA VAL A 568 -3.31 3.18 -5.86
C VAL A 568 -2.27 2.43 -5.01
N ALA A 569 -1.06 2.97 -4.87
CA ALA A 569 0.00 2.38 -4.05
C ALA A 569 -0.35 2.31 -2.55
N ALA A 570 -1.09 3.29 -2.03
CA ALA A 570 -1.57 3.31 -0.65
C ALA A 570 -2.69 2.28 -0.37
N GLY A 571 -3.24 1.63 -1.40
CA GLY A 571 -4.33 0.65 -1.27
C GLY A 571 -5.69 1.25 -0.91
N ALA A 572 -5.83 2.57 -0.98
CA ALA A 572 -7.01 3.33 -0.58
C ALA A 572 -7.85 3.66 -1.83
N PRO A 573 -8.64 2.69 -2.34
CA PRO A 573 -9.99 2.55 -1.79
C PRO A 573 -10.57 1.11 -1.78
N ILE A 574 -9.77 0.09 -2.08
CA ILE A 574 -10.30 -1.25 -2.36
C ILE A 574 -9.52 -2.25 -1.52
N LYS A 575 -10.04 -2.57 -0.32
CA LYS A 575 -9.52 -3.68 0.50
C LYS A 575 -9.74 -5.03 -0.21
N LEU A 576 -9.08 -5.28 -1.35
CA LEU A 576 -9.09 -6.55 -2.07
C LEU A 576 -8.22 -7.57 -1.34
N ARG A 577 -8.65 -8.03 -0.16
CA ARG A 577 -8.09 -9.28 0.38
C ARG A 577 -8.78 -10.43 -0.34
N ARG A 578 -8.06 -11.07 -1.29
CA ARG A 578 -8.41 -12.44 -1.70
C ARG A 578 -8.41 -13.33 -0.45
N PRO A 579 -9.46 -14.13 -0.19
CA PRO A 579 -9.32 -15.28 0.69
C PRO A 579 -8.19 -16.14 0.15
N SER A 580 -7.22 -16.46 1.00
CA SER A 580 -6.10 -17.33 0.69
C SER A 580 -6.60 -18.77 0.54
N CYS A 581 -7.27 -19.10 -0.55
CA CYS A 581 -7.58 -20.47 -0.96
C CYS A 581 -8.03 -20.46 -2.43
N PHE A 582 -7.13 -20.84 -3.33
CA PHE A 582 -7.33 -21.72 -4.49
C PHE A 582 -6.00 -21.70 -5.26
N ARG A 583 -5.17 -22.72 -4.95
CA ARG A 583 -4.18 -23.26 -5.88
C ARG A 583 -4.88 -24.30 -6.74
#